data_AF-A0ABD2HGA4-F1
#
_entry.id   AF-A0ABD2HGA4-F1
#
_cell.length_a   1.000
_cell.length_b   1.000
_cell.length_c   1.000
_cell.angle_alpha   90.00
_cell.angle_beta   90.00
_cell.angle_gamma   90.00
#
_symmetry.space_group_name_H-M   'P 1'
#
loop_
_entity.id
_entity.type
_entity.pdbx_description
1 polymer ?
#
loop_
_entity_poly.entity_id
_entity_poly.type
_entity_poly.pdbx_seq_one_letter_code
_entity_poly.pdbx_strand_id
1 'polypeptide(L)' 'MDAPDGCPPVVYDLMKQCWTLDSVVRPSFHMLRDKLQHIRAKELYL' A
#
# COMPACT_ATOMS: atom_id res chain seq x y z
N MET A 1 8.75 5.99 -10.37
CA MET A 1 9.56 5.04 -9.58
C MET A 1 9.00 3.67 -9.89
N ASP A 2 9.86 2.67 -10.04
CA ASP A 2 9.43 1.31 -10.32
C ASP A 2 9.27 0.53 -9.01
N ALA A 3 8.57 -0.60 -9.06
CA ALA A 3 8.42 -1.47 -7.91
C ALA A 3 9.75 -2.19 -7.61
N PRO A 4 10.10 -2.41 -6.33
CA PRO A 4 11.23 -3.26 -5.98
C PRO A 4 11.05 -4.70 -6.50
N ASP A 5 12.15 -5.38 -6.79
CA ASP A 5 12.11 -6.79 -7.19
C ASP A 5 11.43 -7.65 -6.10
N GLY A 6 10.50 -8.51 -6.54
CA GLY A 6 9.72 -9.37 -5.65
C GLY A 6 8.67 -8.64 -4.80
N CYS A 7 8.44 -7.34 -5.01
CA CYS A 7 7.40 -6.61 -4.28
C CYS A 7 6.00 -7.02 -4.77
N PRO A 8 5.08 -7.45 -3.87
CA PRO A 8 3.71 -7.74 -4.26
C PRO A 8 3.04 -6.49 -4.83
N PRO A 9 2.37 -6.57 -6.01
CA PRO A 9 1.79 -5.40 -6.66
C PRO A 9 0.85 -4.59 -5.76
N VAL A 10 0.06 -5.28 -4.93
CA VAL A 10 -0.90 -4.65 -4.00
C VAL A 10 -0.21 -3.82 -2.91
N VAL A 11 0.99 -4.22 -2.48
CA VAL A 11 1.77 -3.48 -1.50
C VAL A 11 2.37 -2.26 -2.17
N TYR A 12 2.88 -2.38 -3.40
CA TYR A 12 3.40 -1.25 -4.14
C TYR A 12 2.33 -0.20 -4.48
N ASP A 13 1.11 -0.63 -4.81
CA ASP A 13 -0.03 0.26 -4.98
C ASP A 13 -0.37 1.03 -3.70
N LEU A 14 -0.21 0.40 -2.54
CA LEU A 14 -0.36 1.07 -1.25
C LEU A 14 0.76 2.09 -1.01
N MET A 15 2.01 1.77 -1.37
CA MET A 15 3.12 2.73 -1.30
C MET A 15 2.86 3.97 -2.15
N LYS A 16 2.38 3.80 -3.39
CA LYS A 16 2.03 4.91 -4.29
C LYS A 16 0.96 5.85 -3.71
N GLN A 17 0.01 5.32 -2.94
CA GLN A 17 -1.01 6.13 -2.25
C GLN A 17 -0.39 7.01 -1.15
N CYS A 18 0.70 6.58 -0.51
CA CYS A 18 1.43 7.38 0.47
C CYS A 18 2.31 8.47 -0.18
N TRP A 19 2.68 8.27 -1.44
CA TRP A 19 3.58 9.14 -2.20
C TRP A 19 2.87 10.13 -3.12
N THR A 20 1.57 10.36 -2.93
CA THR A 20 0.83 11.37 -3.68
C THR A 20 1.39 12.77 -3.39
N LEU A 21 1.43 13.61 -4.43
CA LEU A 21 1.88 15.00 -4.30
C LEU A 21 0.97 15.80 -3.36
N ASP A 22 -0.34 15.61 -3.51
CA ASP A 22 -1.34 16.16 -2.59
C ASP A 22 -1.29 15.38 -1.27
N SER A 23 -1.02 16.09 -0.17
CA SER A 23 -0.96 15.51 1.18
C SER A 23 -2.34 15.18 1.75
N VAL A 24 -3.39 15.84 1.27
CA VAL A 24 -4.77 15.66 1.77
C VAL A 24 -5.34 14.31 1.33
N VAL A 25 -4.89 13.78 0.18
CA VAL A 25 -5.36 12.49 -0.35
C VAL A 25 -4.56 11.29 0.18
N ARG A 26 -3.49 11.53 0.95
CA ARG A 26 -2.71 10.43 1.54
C ARG A 26 -3.54 9.72 2.60
N PRO A 27 -3.46 8.37 2.68
CA PRO A 27 -4.20 7.63 3.68
C PRO A 27 -3.66 7.92 5.09
N SER A 28 -4.55 7.93 6.09
CA SER A 28 -4.14 7.94 7.48
C SER A 28 -3.50 6.60 7.87
N PHE A 29 -2.74 6.58 8.97
CA PHE A 29 -2.17 5.34 9.50
C PHE A 29 -3.23 4.28 9.85
N HIS A 30 -4.42 4.72 10.28
CA HIS A 30 -5.53 3.81 10.54
C HIS A 30 -5.98 3.10 9.26
N MET A 31 -6.20 3.85 8.18
CA MET A 31 -6.56 3.30 6.88
C MET A 31 -5.46 2.39 6.31
N LEU A 32 -4.18 2.79 6.48
CA LEU A 32 -3.04 1.97 6.04
C LEU A 32 -3.02 0.62 6.75
N ARG A 33 -3.20 0.62 8.08
CA ARG A 33 -3.26 -0.61 8.86
C ARG A 33 -4.37 -1.53 8.39
N ASP A 34 -5.58 -1.00 8.17
CA ASP A 34 -6.71 -1.81 7.75
C ASP A 34 -6.49 -2.42 6.35
N LYS A 35 -5.89 -1.66 5.42
CA LYS A 35 -5.48 -2.16 4.10
C LYS A 35 -4.40 -3.25 4.20
N LEU A 36 -3.38 -3.06 5.04
CA LEU A 36 -2.34 -4.06 5.26
C LEU A 36 -2.88 -5.35 5.91
N GLN A 37 -3.81 -5.21 6.86
CA GLN A 37 -4.49 -6.37 7.45
C GLN A 37 -5.31 -7.13 6.42
N HIS A 38 -5.98 -6.43 5.49
CA HIS A 38 -6.69 -7.04 4.39
C HIS A 38 -5.76 -7.82 3.46
N ILE A 39 -4.64 -7.21 3.03
CA ILE A 39 -3.61 -7.86 2.21
C ILE A 39 -3.12 -9.14 2.88
N ARG A 40 -2.82 -9.07 4.18
CA ARG A 40 -2.38 -10.23 4.96
C ARG A 40 -3.45 -11.32 5.06
N ALA A 41 -4.69 -10.95 5.41
CA ALA A 41 -5.78 -11.90 5.62
C ALA A 41 -6.23 -12.62 4.34
N LYS A 42 -5.96 -12.01 3.17
CA LYS A 42 -6.26 -12.56 1.85
C LYS A 42 -5.03 -13.15 1.16
N GLU A 43 -3.88 -13.18 1.84
CA GLU A 43 -2.62 -13.69 1.30
C GLU A 43 -2.21 -13.04 -0.04
N LEU A 44 -2.60 -11.78 -0.26
CA LEU A 44 -2.31 -11.03 -1.51
C LEU A 44 -0.84 -10.62 -1.64
N TYR A 45 0.00 -11.06 -0.70
CA TYR A 45 1.44 -10.83 -0.69
C TYR A 45 2.23 -12.05 -1.18
N LEU A 46 1.55 -13.18 -1.46
CA LEU A 46 2.12 -14.41 -2.00
C LEU A 46 2.15 -14.40 -3.53
#